data_AF-A0A2R7KFJ1-F1
#
_entry.id   AF-A0A2R7KFJ1-F1
#
_cell.length_a   1.000
_cell.length_b   1.000
_cell.length_c   1.000
_cell.angle_alpha   90.00
_cell.angle_beta   90.00
_cell.angle_gamma   90.00
#
_symmetry.space_group_name_H-M   'P 1'
#
loop_
_entity.id
_entity.type
_entity.pdbx_description
1 polymer ?
#
loop_
_entity_poly.entity_id
_entity_poly.type
_entity_poly.pdbx_seq_one_letter_code
_entity_poly.pdbx_strand_id
1 'polypeptide(L)'
;MTDLMKKTINAYVNQDDFKNPKYGTTENPILIFSFKGVGGKIEIGSIDKNNNPIIESLELTNEQYKHNLITYLTYVMPKDKFKKRFEEGK
;
A
#
# COMPACT_ATOMS: atom_id res chain seq x y z
N MET A 1 2.43 18.08 -15.14
CA MET A 1 2.45 16.68 -14.68
C MET A 1 3.46 16.59 -13.56
N THR A 2 3.03 16.38 -12.32
CA THR A 2 3.93 16.36 -11.15
C THR A 2 4.74 15.07 -11.19
N ASP A 3 6.07 15.19 -11.23
CA ASP A 3 6.97 14.03 -11.24
C ASP A 3 6.98 13.37 -9.85
N LEU A 4 6.33 12.20 -9.75
CA LEU A 4 6.30 11.39 -8.54
C LEU A 4 7.63 10.66 -8.28
N MET A 5 8.56 10.63 -9.24
CA MET A 5 9.78 9.80 -9.19
C MET A 5 10.79 10.24 -8.13
N LYS A 6 10.62 11.42 -7.51
CA LYS A 6 11.50 11.95 -6.45
C LYS A 6 10.87 12.06 -5.08
N LYS A 7 9.65 11.53 -4.88
CA LYS A 7 8.99 11.57 -3.57
C LYS A 7 9.34 10.34 -2.74
N THR A 8 9.74 10.57 -1.50
CA THR A 8 9.97 9.51 -0.50
C THR A 8 8.66 9.19 0.21
N ILE A 9 8.41 7.91 0.48
CA ILE A 9 7.20 7.44 1.18
C ILE A 9 7.56 6.59 2.41
N ASN A 10 6.69 6.62 3.41
CA ASN A 10 6.58 5.59 4.44
C ASN A 10 5.49 4.61 4.00
N ALA A 11 5.83 3.32 3.91
CA ALA A 11 4.91 2.27 3.48
C ALA A 11 4.65 1.26 4.61
N TYR A 12 3.42 0.75 4.66
CA TYR A 12 3.00 -0.34 5.52
C TYR A 12 2.92 -1.62 4.68
N VAL A 13 3.69 -2.62 5.05
CA VAL A 13 3.83 -3.90 4.34
C VAL A 13 3.81 -5.04 5.35
N ASN A 14 3.65 -6.28 4.89
CA ASN A 14 3.89 -7.43 5.74
C ASN A 14 5.40 -7.59 6.04
N GLN A 15 5.76 -7.65 7.32
CA GLN A 15 7.14 -7.71 7.76
C GLN A 15 7.87 -8.98 7.32
N ASP A 16 7.17 -10.12 7.29
CA ASP A 16 7.79 -11.40 6.88
C ASP A 16 8.14 -11.40 5.40
N ASP A 17 7.26 -10.83 4.56
CA ASP A 17 7.48 -10.75 3.12
C ASP A 17 8.60 -9.75 2.82
N PHE A 18 8.64 -8.63 3.55
CA PHE A 18 9.73 -7.65 3.44
C PHE A 18 11.12 -8.21 3.80
N LYS A 19 11.18 -9.13 4.78
CA LYS A 19 12.44 -9.77 5.19
C LYS A 19 12.84 -10.95 4.30
N ASN A 20 11.95 -11.42 3.43
CA ASN A 20 12.19 -12.59 2.61
C ASN A 20 12.81 -12.17 1.27
N PRO A 21 14.04 -12.63 0.93
CA PRO A 21 14.75 -12.21 -0.27
C PRO A 21 14.10 -12.67 -1.59
N LYS A 22 13.06 -13.53 -1.53
CA LYS A 22 12.28 -13.91 -2.71
C LYS A 22 11.30 -12.84 -3.17
N TYR A 23 11.02 -11.84 -2.33
CA TYR A 23 10.13 -10.72 -2.64
C TYR A 23 10.92 -9.45 -2.96
N GLY A 24 10.23 -8.44 -3.49
CA GLY A 24 10.81 -7.17 -3.90
C GLY A 24 11.32 -7.20 -5.35
N THR A 25 10.99 -8.24 -6.11
CA THR A 25 11.23 -8.31 -7.55
C THR A 25 9.96 -7.97 -8.33
N THR A 26 10.09 -7.78 -9.63
CA THR A 26 8.93 -7.56 -10.51
C THR A 26 7.98 -8.75 -10.52
N GLU A 27 8.51 -9.98 -10.42
CA GLU A 27 7.73 -11.23 -10.40
C GLU A 27 7.07 -11.47 -9.04
N ASN A 28 7.73 -11.07 -7.95
CA ASN A 28 7.24 -11.22 -6.57
C ASN A 28 7.28 -9.87 -5.84
N PRO A 29 6.35 -8.95 -6.17
CA PRO A 29 6.34 -7.64 -5.54
C PRO A 29 5.97 -7.74 -4.05
N ILE A 30 6.48 -6.80 -3.26
CA ILE A 30 6.02 -6.61 -1.87
C ILE A 30 4.72 -5.81 -1.95
N LEU A 31 3.64 -6.38 -1.42
CA LEU A 31 2.35 -5.71 -1.38
C LEU A 31 2.33 -4.62 -0.31
N ILE A 32 1.97 -3.41 -0.74
CA ILE A 32 1.83 -2.23 0.12
C ILE A 32 0.38 -2.12 0.56
N PHE A 33 0.14 -2.18 1.88
CA PHE A 33 -1.18 -2.03 2.46
C PHE A 33 -1.60 -0.57 2.56
N SER A 34 -0.65 0.32 2.84
CA SER A 34 -0.84 1.77 2.90
C SER A 34 0.48 2.50 2.71
N PHE A 35 0.43 3.77 2.30
CA PHE A 35 1.60 4.63 2.27
C PHE A 35 1.25 6.09 2.60
N LYS A 36 2.27 6.82 3.06
CA LYS A 36 2.23 8.26 3.35
C LYS A 36 3.50 8.94 2.83
N GLY A 37 3.40 10.17 2.35
CA GLY A 37 4.58 10.90 1.91
C GLY A 37 5.48 11.34 3.08
N VAL A 38 6.79 11.33 2.88
CA VAL A 38 7.75 11.90 3.83
C VAL A 38 7.88 13.39 3.54
N GLY A 39 7.64 14.23 4.56
CA GLY A 39 7.73 15.69 4.44
C GLY A 39 6.52 16.38 3.81
N GLY A 40 5.45 15.64 3.52
CA GLY A 40 4.19 16.18 2.98
C GLY A 40 3.38 15.12 2.26
N LYS A 41 2.11 15.41 1.98
CA LYS A 41 1.23 14.47 1.27
C LYS A 41 1.72 14.20 -0.15
N ILE A 42 1.42 13.00 -0.64
CA ILE A 42 1.56 12.67 -2.05
C ILE A 42 0.29 13.11 -2.75
N GLU A 43 0.40 14.09 -3.65
CA GLU A 43 -0.73 14.73 -4.30
C GLU A 43 -0.48 14.82 -5.80
N ILE A 44 -1.56 14.70 -6.58
CA ILE A 44 -1.58 14.96 -8.01
C ILE A 44 -2.46 16.18 -8.29
N GLY A 45 -1.95 17.08 -9.12
CA GLY A 45 -2.70 18.24 -9.59
C GLY A 45 -3.30 17.96 -10.96
N SER A 46 -4.55 18.34 -11.15
CA SER A 46 -5.24 18.34 -12.44
C SER A 46 -6.01 19.65 -12.64
N ILE A 47 -6.58 19.85 -13.83
CA ILE A 47 -7.43 21.01 -14.15
C ILE A 47 -8.80 20.48 -14.55
N ASP A 48 -9.86 21.06 -14.00
CA ASP A 48 -11.23 20.70 -14.33
C ASP A 48 -11.67 21.29 -15.69
N LYS A 49 -12.88 20.94 -16.13
CA LYS A 49 -13.48 21.45 -17.38
C LYS A 49 -13.70 22.98 -17.42
N ASN A 50 -13.63 23.65 -16.27
CA ASN A 50 -13.83 25.09 -16.10
C ASN A 50 -12.50 25.82 -15.82
N ASN A 51 -11.35 25.19 -16.05
CA ASN A 51 -10.01 25.70 -15.76
C ASN A 51 -9.70 25.94 -14.27
N ASN A 52 -10.40 25.28 -13.34
CA ASN A 52 -10.05 25.33 -11.92
C ASN A 52 -9.00 24.26 -11.57
N PRO A 53 -8.01 24.59 -10.74
CA PRO A 53 -7.06 23.60 -10.24
C PRO A 53 -7.73 22.64 -9.26
N ILE A 54 -7.52 21.34 -9.46
CA ILE A 54 -7.90 20.27 -8.54
C ILE A 54 -6.62 19.67 -7.97
N ILE A 55 -6.58 19.45 -6.65
CA ILE A 55 -5.51 18.73 -5.96
C ILE A 55 -6.12 17.50 -5.31
N GLU A 56 -5.64 16.33 -5.69
CA GLU A 56 -6.06 15.05 -5.15
C GLU A 56 -4.92 14.38 -4.39
N SER A 57 -5.18 13.94 -3.16
CA SER A 57 -4.24 13.09 -2.40
C SER A 57 -4.24 11.69 -2.97
N LEU A 58 -3.05 11.16 -3.25
CA LEU A 58 -2.84 9.76 -3.64
C LEU A 58 -2.69 8.81 -2.44
N GLU A 59 -2.56 9.35 -1.23
CA GLU A 59 -2.47 8.53 -0.02
C GLU A 59 -3.75 7.73 0.22
N LEU A 60 -3.62 6.47 0.62
CA LEU A 60 -4.77 5.59 0.81
C LEU A 60 -5.69 6.06 1.94
N THR A 61 -6.99 5.87 1.72
CA THR A 61 -8.01 6.00 2.75
C THR A 61 -7.99 4.79 3.70
N ASN A 62 -8.63 4.92 4.86
CA ASN A 62 -8.80 3.81 5.80
C ASN A 62 -9.57 2.63 5.19
N GLU A 63 -10.51 2.90 4.29
CA GLU A 63 -11.27 1.87 3.59
C GLU A 63 -10.39 1.11 2.59
N GLN A 64 -9.59 1.82 1.81
CA GLN A 64 -8.63 1.20 0.88
C GLN A 64 -7.57 0.38 1.64
N TYR A 65 -7.08 0.87 2.78
CA TYR A 65 -6.19 0.10 3.64
C TYR A 65 -6.83 -1.22 4.12
N LYS A 66 -8.08 -1.15 4.61
CA LYS A 66 -8.82 -2.36 5.05
C LYS A 66 -9.02 -3.34 3.89
N HIS A 67 -9.40 -2.82 2.72
CA HIS A 67 -9.56 -3.64 1.52
C HIS A 67 -8.26 -4.38 1.17
N ASN A 68 -7.13 -3.66 1.10
CA ASN A 68 -5.83 -4.26 0.81
C ASN A 68 -5.43 -5.32 1.84
N LEU A 69 -5.66 -5.05 3.12
CA LEU A 69 -5.37 -5.99 4.20
C LEU A 69 -6.21 -7.27 4.08
N ILE A 70 -7.52 -7.15 3.84
CA ILE A 70 -8.42 -8.29 3.66
C ILE A 70 -7.99 -9.10 2.43
N THR A 71 -7.74 -8.44 1.30
CA THR A 71 -7.27 -9.09 0.07
C THR A 71 -5.98 -9.89 0.31
N TYR A 72 -5.03 -9.32 1.06
CA TYR A 72 -3.81 -10.02 1.43
C TYR A 72 -4.08 -11.26 2.29
N LEU A 73 -4.89 -11.11 3.36
CA LEU A 73 -5.21 -12.20 4.27
C LEU A 73 -5.98 -13.35 3.57
N THR A 74 -6.85 -13.01 2.62
CA THR A 74 -7.69 -13.99 1.92
C THR A 74 -6.95 -14.71 0.80
N TYR A 75 -6.16 -13.99 0.00
CA TYR A 75 -5.65 -14.54 -1.27
C TYR A 75 -4.14 -14.75 -1.30
N VAL A 76 -3.38 -14.05 -0.45
CA VAL A 76 -1.90 -14.06 -0.51
C VAL A 76 -1.32 -14.84 0.67
N MET A 77 -1.88 -14.68 1.87
CA MET A 77 -1.39 -15.38 3.05
C MET A 77 -1.68 -16.89 2.93
N PRO A 78 -0.67 -17.76 3.11
CA PRO A 78 -0.90 -19.20 3.16
C PRO A 78 -1.83 -19.58 4.30
N LYS A 79 -2.76 -20.51 4.04
CA LYS A 79 -3.77 -20.94 5.01
C LYS A 79 -3.17 -21.40 6.33
N ASP A 80 -2.12 -22.21 6.30
CA ASP A 80 -1.48 -22.71 7.53
C ASP A 80 -0.84 -21.58 8.35
N LYS A 81 -0.27 -20.58 7.67
CA LYS A 81 0.27 -19.37 8.32
C LYS A 81 -0.84 -18.54 8.95
N PHE A 82 -1.98 -18.41 8.28
CA PHE A 82 -3.16 -17.73 8.82
C PHE A 82 -3.65 -18.42 10.10
N LYS A 83 -3.86 -19.74 10.05
CA LYS A 83 -4.30 -20.54 11.20
C LYS A 83 -3.37 -20.39 12.40
N LYS A 84 -2.07 -20.59 12.18
CA LYS A 84 -1.05 -20.45 13.23
C LYS A 84 -1.06 -19.06 13.89
N ARG A 85 -1.37 -18.02 13.12
CA ARG A 85 -1.33 -16.63 13.61
C ARG A 85 -2.62 -16.21 14.32
N PHE A 86 -3.77 -16.71 13.89
CA PHE A 86 -5.08 -16.16 14.29
C PHE A 86 -6.03 -17.18 14.93
N GLU A 87 -5.76 -18.48 14.79
CA GLU A 87 -6.61 -19.56 15.29
C GLU A 87 -5.92 -20.38 16.39
N GLU A 88 -4.61 -20.62 16.29
CA GLU A 88 -3.84 -21.32 17.33
C GLU A 88 -3.63 -20.42 18.56
N GLY A 89 -4.28 -20.75 19.68
CA GLY A 89 -4.27 -19.96 20.91
C GLY A 89 -5.64 -19.40 21.30
N LYS A 90 -6.70 -19.72 20.56
CA LYS A 90 -8.08 -19.71 21.06
C LYS A 90 -8.45 -21.06 21.68
#